data_AF-A0A7K3WC12-F1
#
_entry.id   AF-A0A7K3WC12-F1
#
_cell.length_a   1.000
_cell.length_b   1.000
_cell.length_c   1.000
_cell.angle_alpha   90.00
_cell.angle_beta   90.00
_cell.angle_gamma   90.00
#
_symmetry.space_group_name_H-M   'P 1'
#
loop_
_entity.id
_entity.type
_entity.pdbx_description
1 polymer ?
#
loop_
_entity_poly.entity_id
_entity_poly.type
_entity_poly.pdbx_seq_one_letter_code
_entity_poly.pdbx_strand_id
1 'polypeptide(L)'
;MLQPPAPESLPTPDRSDDETPAPDPRAARDEGVVTGLADRERLVELILQAHDEDHAATLVTEGLDLAPGAAEALLELQLKQLTYARRAELVDELTVRTTPWGPPMTLQASFPTPTTARITIDDAEHQVRTGNRHDTQLQLVQLVTRLVARPRLRPVTVTTGSRQWIVVQPDGHATWQDDEPG
;
A
#
# COMPACT_ATOMS: atom_id res chain seq x y z
N MET A 1 46.98 46.39 50.06
CA MET A 1 46.11 45.34 49.50
C MET A 1 45.07 46.03 48.64
N LEU A 2 45.15 45.88 47.32
CA LEU A 2 44.28 46.56 46.34
C LEU A 2 43.11 45.63 45.98
N GLN A 3 41.91 46.16 46.07
CA GLN A 3 40.64 45.48 45.81
C GLN A 3 40.42 45.40 44.28
N PRO A 4 40.12 44.22 43.71
CA PRO A 4 39.90 44.09 42.26
C PRO A 4 38.57 44.74 41.84
N PRO A 5 38.50 45.34 40.63
CA PRO A 5 37.29 45.97 40.12
C PRO A 5 36.19 44.95 39.80
N ALA A 6 34.94 45.37 39.96
CA ALA A 6 33.75 44.56 39.70
C ALA A 6 33.57 44.27 38.19
N PRO A 7 33.03 43.10 37.81
CA PRO A 7 32.82 42.75 36.42
C PRO A 7 31.70 43.59 35.79
N GLU A 8 32.00 44.22 34.66
CA GLU A 8 31.01 44.88 33.80
C GLU A 8 30.01 43.86 33.27
N SER A 9 28.72 44.12 33.50
CA SER A 9 27.62 43.31 32.98
C SER A 9 27.51 43.53 31.48
N LEU A 10 27.80 42.49 30.70
CA LEU A 10 27.60 42.53 29.25
C LEU A 10 26.11 42.64 28.93
N PRO A 11 25.71 43.49 27.95
CA PRO A 11 24.32 43.59 27.51
C PRO A 11 23.87 42.27 26.91
N THR A 12 22.73 41.75 27.39
CA THR A 12 22.05 40.59 26.81
C THR A 12 21.63 40.95 25.38
N PRO A 13 22.01 40.19 24.35
CA PRO A 13 21.53 40.45 23.01
C PRO A 13 20.00 40.32 22.98
N ASP A 14 19.35 41.39 22.52
CA ASP A 14 17.93 41.46 22.23
C ASP A 14 17.62 40.44 21.11
N ARG A 15 17.19 39.24 21.51
CA ARG A 15 16.59 38.24 20.61
C ARG A 15 15.19 38.71 20.24
N SER A 16 15.12 39.73 19.39
CA SER A 16 13.98 39.93 18.52
C SER A 16 14.06 38.86 17.42
N ASP A 17 13.70 37.63 17.79
CA ASP A 17 13.49 36.53 16.85
C ASP A 17 12.27 36.92 16.00
N ASP A 18 12.52 37.57 14.84
CA ASP A 18 11.55 37.80 13.76
C ASP A 18 11.26 36.45 13.09
N GLU A 19 10.67 35.53 13.87
CA GLU A 19 10.31 34.20 13.43
C GLU A 19 9.03 34.35 12.60
N THR A 20 9.21 34.54 11.29
CA THR A 20 8.09 34.48 10.33
C THR A 20 7.38 33.15 10.57
N PRO A 21 6.10 33.16 10.98
CA PRO A 21 5.40 31.93 11.31
C PRO A 21 5.40 31.02 10.09
N ALA A 22 5.78 29.76 10.30
CA ALA A 22 5.74 28.76 9.25
C ALA A 22 4.33 28.75 8.62
N PRO A 23 4.22 28.65 7.28
CA PRO A 23 2.93 28.67 6.60
C PRO A 23 2.03 27.54 7.11
N ASP A 24 0.74 27.82 7.26
CA ASP A 24 -0.25 26.83 7.71
C ASP A 24 -0.36 25.70 6.67
N PRO A 25 -0.02 24.45 7.02
CA PRO A 25 -0.06 23.33 6.09
C PRO A 25 -1.47 23.05 5.56
N ARG A 26 -2.52 23.45 6.29
CA ARG A 26 -3.91 23.32 5.81
C ARG A 26 -4.23 24.32 4.71
N ALA A 27 -3.77 25.56 4.86
CA ALA A 27 -3.95 26.59 3.84
C ALA A 27 -3.26 26.21 2.53
N ALA A 28 -2.01 25.71 2.60
CA ALA A 28 -1.27 25.22 1.44
C ALA A 28 -1.97 24.04 0.75
N ARG A 29 -2.55 23.12 1.54
CA ARG A 29 -3.35 22.00 1.04
C ARG A 29 -4.59 22.48 0.27
N ASP A 30 -5.37 23.36 0.87
CA ASP A 30 -6.62 23.85 0.28
C ASP A 30 -6.34 24.69 -0.97
N GLU A 31 -5.30 25.51 -0.95
CA GLU A 31 -4.85 26.28 -2.11
C GLU A 31 -4.45 25.36 -3.27
N GLY A 32 -3.65 24.31 -3.02
CA GLY A 32 -3.29 23.38 -4.07
C GLY A 32 -4.48 22.61 -4.63
N VAL A 33 -5.47 22.27 -3.81
CA VAL A 33 -6.73 21.68 -4.29
C VAL A 33 -7.48 22.65 -5.21
N VAL A 34 -7.60 23.92 -4.82
CA VAL A 34 -8.26 24.94 -5.65
C VAL A 34 -7.52 25.14 -6.97
N THR A 35 -6.19 25.29 -6.92
CA THR A 35 -5.33 25.49 -8.11
C THR A 35 -5.41 24.28 -9.06
N GLY A 36 -5.27 23.06 -8.56
CA GLY A 36 -5.37 21.86 -9.38
C GLY A 36 -6.77 21.66 -9.99
N LEU A 37 -7.83 22.02 -9.27
CA LEU A 37 -9.20 21.95 -9.79
C LEU A 37 -9.57 23.11 -10.73
N ALA A 38 -8.78 24.19 -10.77
CA ALA A 38 -8.92 25.27 -11.73
C ALA A 38 -8.38 24.87 -13.12
N ASP A 39 -7.31 24.06 -13.17
CA ASP A 39 -6.74 23.51 -14.41
C ASP A 39 -6.86 21.97 -14.47
N ARG A 40 -8.11 21.50 -14.57
CA ARG A 40 -8.45 20.07 -14.49
C ARG A 40 -7.86 19.27 -15.64
N GLU A 41 -7.82 19.84 -16.84
CA GLU A 41 -7.31 19.15 -18.02
C GLU A 41 -5.82 18.86 -17.86
N ARG A 42 -5.05 19.86 -17.44
CA ARG A 42 -3.62 19.69 -17.18
C ARG A 42 -3.36 18.74 -16.02
N LEU A 43 -4.11 18.85 -14.93
CA LEU A 43 -4.02 17.92 -13.79
C LEU A 43 -4.23 16.47 -14.23
N VAL A 44 -5.29 16.20 -15.00
CA VAL A 44 -5.57 14.85 -15.53
C VAL A 44 -4.44 14.39 -16.46
N GLU A 45 -3.94 15.24 -17.35
CA GLU A 45 -2.84 14.90 -18.25
C GLU A 45 -1.59 14.45 -17.48
N LEU A 46 -1.19 15.19 -16.46
CA LEU A 46 -0.04 14.87 -15.61
C LEU A 46 -0.22 13.52 -14.90
N ILE A 47 -1.42 13.26 -14.34
CA ILE A 47 -1.70 11.99 -13.67
C ILE A 47 -1.72 10.82 -14.65
N LEU A 48 -2.24 11.01 -15.87
CA LEU A 48 -2.28 9.95 -16.87
C LEU A 48 -0.88 9.52 -17.36
N GLN A 49 0.09 10.44 -17.31
CA GLN A 49 1.51 10.20 -17.62
C GLN A 49 2.26 9.52 -16.47
N ALA A 50 1.77 9.67 -15.24
CA ALA A 50 2.40 9.09 -14.05
C ALA A 50 2.34 7.56 -14.05
N HIS A 51 3.45 6.96 -13.60
CA HIS A 51 3.55 5.50 -13.46
C HIS A 51 2.79 5.01 -12.23
N ASP A 52 3.01 5.66 -11.09
CA ASP A 52 2.47 5.34 -9.77
C ASP A 52 2.10 6.62 -9.01
N GLU A 53 1.68 6.49 -7.74
CA GLU A 53 1.22 7.60 -6.90
C GLU A 53 2.35 8.60 -6.58
N ASP A 54 3.57 8.13 -6.30
CA ASP A 54 4.72 8.97 -5.96
C ASP A 54 5.21 9.78 -7.17
N HIS A 55 5.26 9.14 -8.34
CA HIS A 55 5.55 9.82 -9.60
C HIS A 55 4.44 10.84 -9.94
N ALA A 56 3.17 10.51 -9.68
CA ALA A 56 2.07 11.45 -9.89
C ALA A 56 2.19 12.68 -8.98
N ALA A 57 2.51 12.50 -7.70
CA ALA A 57 2.71 13.60 -6.76
C ALA A 57 3.84 14.52 -7.21
N THR A 58 4.93 13.95 -7.74
CA THR A 58 6.06 14.70 -8.30
C THR A 58 5.63 15.52 -9.52
N LEU A 59 4.99 14.89 -10.52
CA LEU A 59 4.54 15.56 -11.74
C LEU A 59 3.49 16.65 -11.48
N VAL A 60 2.58 16.43 -10.52
CA VAL A 60 1.55 17.41 -10.14
C VAL A 60 2.16 18.59 -9.39
N THR A 61 3.10 18.33 -8.48
CA THR A 61 3.82 19.39 -7.75
C THR A 61 4.58 20.28 -8.71
N GLU A 62 5.39 19.68 -9.59
CA GLU A 62 6.22 20.41 -10.54
C GLU A 62 5.39 21.06 -11.66
N GLY A 63 4.38 20.36 -12.17
CA GLY A 63 3.58 20.78 -13.32
C GLY A 63 2.58 21.90 -13.02
N LEU A 64 2.20 22.07 -11.74
CA LEU A 64 1.25 23.09 -11.29
C LEU A 64 1.86 24.07 -10.26
N ASP A 65 3.18 24.00 -10.03
CA ASP A 65 3.92 24.83 -9.06
C ASP A 65 3.28 24.84 -7.65
N LEU A 66 2.96 23.64 -7.15
CA LEU A 66 2.27 23.49 -5.86
C LEU A 66 3.24 23.46 -4.68
N ALA A 67 2.74 23.89 -3.52
CA ALA A 67 3.44 23.71 -2.26
C ALA A 67 3.59 22.21 -1.89
N PRO A 68 4.64 21.83 -1.14
CA PRO A 68 4.81 20.46 -0.65
C PRO A 68 3.59 19.97 0.14
N GLY A 69 3.12 18.75 -0.11
CA GLY A 69 1.94 18.17 0.56
C GLY A 69 0.60 18.45 -0.12
N ALA A 70 0.55 19.39 -1.06
CA ALA A 70 -0.70 19.78 -1.73
C ALA A 70 -1.07 18.84 -2.90
N ALA A 71 -0.07 18.26 -3.57
CA ALA A 71 -0.29 17.26 -4.61
C ALA A 71 -0.91 15.97 -4.04
N GLU A 72 -0.47 15.53 -2.85
CA GLU A 72 -1.02 14.36 -2.16
C GLU A 72 -2.51 14.55 -1.86
N ALA A 73 -2.91 15.75 -1.43
CA ALA A 73 -4.31 16.06 -1.17
C ALA A 73 -5.19 16.03 -2.43
N LEU A 74 -4.65 16.45 -3.59
CA LEU A 74 -5.33 16.27 -4.88
C LEU A 74 -5.47 14.80 -5.23
N LEU A 75 -4.43 13.99 -5.03
CA LEU A 75 -4.45 12.55 -5.32
C LEU A 75 -5.42 11.78 -4.41
N GLU A 76 -5.64 12.25 -3.19
CA GLU A 76 -6.65 11.74 -2.24
C GLU A 76 -8.11 11.92 -2.75
N LEU A 77 -8.37 12.83 -3.70
CA LEU A 77 -9.69 13.01 -4.35
C LEU A 77 -10.02 11.89 -5.36
N GLN A 78 -9.51 10.68 -5.13
CA GLN A 78 -9.59 9.51 -6.00
C GLN A 78 -8.85 9.65 -7.34
N LEU A 79 -8.11 10.75 -7.54
CA LEU A 79 -7.35 10.98 -8.78
C LEU A 79 -6.21 9.98 -8.97
N LYS A 80 -5.66 9.43 -7.89
CA LYS A 80 -4.66 8.35 -7.97
C LYS A 80 -5.13 7.08 -8.67
N GLN A 81 -6.44 6.87 -8.78
CA GLN A 81 -7.01 5.76 -9.57
C GLN A 81 -6.72 5.88 -11.06
N LEU A 82 -6.35 7.08 -11.52
CA LEU A 82 -6.02 7.35 -12.91
C LEU A 82 -4.56 7.07 -13.26
N THR A 83 -3.68 6.73 -12.32
CA THR A 83 -2.28 6.39 -12.61
C THR A 83 -2.15 5.12 -13.47
N TYR A 84 -1.05 4.94 -14.19
CA TYR A 84 -0.83 3.75 -15.01
C TYR A 84 -0.90 2.46 -14.18
N ALA A 85 -0.15 2.38 -13.08
CA ALA A 85 -0.09 1.20 -12.22
C ALA A 85 -1.49 0.81 -11.72
N ARG A 86 -2.28 1.78 -11.25
CA ARG A 86 -3.61 1.49 -10.72
C ARG A 86 -4.60 1.06 -11.79
N ARG A 87 -4.55 1.65 -12.99
CA ARG A 87 -5.36 1.19 -14.13
C ARG A 87 -4.97 -0.23 -14.55
N ALA A 88 -3.67 -0.56 -14.57
CA ALA A 88 -3.20 -1.91 -14.89
C ALA A 88 -3.70 -2.93 -13.87
N GLU A 89 -3.63 -2.61 -12.58
CA GLU A 89 -4.21 -3.45 -11.52
C GLU A 89 -5.72 -3.68 -11.71
N LEU A 90 -6.48 -2.63 -12.02
CA LEU A 90 -7.92 -2.74 -12.26
C LEU A 90 -8.26 -3.58 -13.49
N VAL A 91 -7.47 -3.46 -14.56
CA VAL A 91 -7.61 -4.31 -15.75
C VAL A 91 -7.32 -5.77 -15.40
N ASP A 92 -6.28 -6.04 -14.61
CA ASP A 92 -5.96 -7.40 -14.18
C ASP A 92 -7.07 -7.96 -13.26
N GLU A 93 -7.57 -7.17 -12.30
CA GLU A 93 -8.69 -7.55 -11.42
C GLU A 93 -9.95 -7.86 -12.23
N LEU A 94 -10.28 -7.01 -13.21
CA LEU A 94 -11.43 -7.22 -14.09
C LEU A 94 -11.25 -8.48 -14.94
N THR A 95 -10.03 -8.71 -15.46
CA THR A 95 -9.70 -9.90 -16.24
C THR A 95 -9.93 -11.16 -15.41
N VAL A 96 -9.46 -11.19 -14.16
CA VAL A 96 -9.66 -12.32 -13.24
C VAL A 96 -11.15 -12.56 -12.95
N ARG A 97 -11.95 -11.50 -12.78
CA ARG A 97 -13.38 -11.61 -12.48
C ARG A 97 -14.24 -12.03 -13.67
N THR A 98 -13.85 -11.63 -14.88
CA THR A 98 -14.63 -11.87 -16.10
C THR A 98 -14.22 -13.15 -16.83
N THR A 99 -13.00 -13.64 -16.60
CA THR A 99 -12.54 -14.89 -17.19
C THR A 99 -13.15 -16.08 -16.45
N PRO A 100 -13.79 -17.04 -17.14
CA PRO A 100 -14.26 -18.26 -16.52
C PRO A 100 -13.11 -19.01 -15.84
N TRP A 101 -13.29 -19.33 -14.56
CA TRP A 101 -12.27 -20.05 -13.80
C TRP A 101 -12.23 -21.52 -14.22
N GLY A 102 -11.03 -22.10 -14.20
CA GLY A 102 -10.85 -23.53 -14.37
C GLY A 102 -11.36 -24.34 -13.18
N PRO A 103 -11.32 -25.68 -13.27
CA PRO A 103 -11.78 -26.54 -12.17
C PRO A 103 -10.89 -26.36 -10.93
N PRO A 104 -11.45 -26.56 -9.72
CA PRO A 104 -10.70 -26.44 -8.47
C PRO A 104 -9.48 -27.36 -8.44
N MET A 105 -8.42 -26.89 -7.79
CA MET A 105 -7.20 -27.62 -7.53
C MET A 105 -7.05 -27.84 -6.02
N THR A 106 -6.58 -29.02 -5.61
CA THR A 106 -6.32 -29.29 -4.19
C THR A 106 -4.82 -29.24 -3.93
N LEU A 107 -4.42 -28.50 -2.90
CA LEU A 107 -3.07 -28.50 -2.36
C LEU A 107 -3.07 -28.99 -0.91
N GLN A 108 -1.93 -29.49 -0.47
CA GLN A 108 -1.73 -29.90 0.90
C GLN A 108 -0.68 -29.01 1.55
N ALA A 109 -1.07 -28.40 2.66
CA ALA A 109 -0.20 -27.64 3.53
C ALA A 109 -0.05 -28.36 4.88
N SER A 110 1.15 -28.28 5.45
CA SER A 110 1.41 -28.70 6.81
C SER A 110 1.71 -27.48 7.68
N PHE A 111 1.34 -27.55 8.95
CA PHE A 111 1.64 -26.52 9.94
C PHE A 111 2.51 -27.14 11.05
N PRO A 112 3.84 -27.24 10.86
CA PRO A 112 4.73 -27.79 11.88
C PRO A 112 4.63 -27.05 13.22
N THR A 113 4.37 -25.74 13.18
CA THR A 113 4.08 -24.90 14.34
C THR A 113 2.94 -23.93 14.01
N PRO A 114 2.31 -23.28 15.00
CA PRO A 114 1.35 -22.21 14.74
C PRO A 114 1.93 -21.05 13.93
N THR A 115 3.25 -20.86 13.95
CA THR A 115 3.94 -19.73 13.31
C THR A 115 4.62 -20.09 11.99
N THR A 116 4.50 -21.35 11.55
CA THR A 116 5.18 -21.86 10.35
C THR A 116 4.24 -22.76 9.57
N ALA A 117 4.11 -22.52 8.27
CA ALA A 117 3.44 -23.44 7.35
C ALA A 117 4.35 -23.80 6.18
N ARG A 118 4.16 -25.01 5.66
CA ARG A 118 4.84 -25.53 4.47
C ARG A 118 3.81 -26.02 3.48
N ILE A 119 4.03 -25.75 2.20
CA ILE A 119 3.18 -26.19 1.10
C ILE A 119 4.05 -26.55 -0.09
N THR A 120 3.71 -27.62 -0.79
CA THR A 120 4.39 -28.01 -2.02
C THR A 120 3.59 -27.51 -3.22
N ILE A 121 4.22 -26.73 -4.10
CA ILE A 121 3.63 -26.19 -5.33
C ILE A 121 4.61 -26.54 -6.46
N ASP A 122 4.15 -27.26 -7.48
CA ASP A 122 4.96 -27.66 -8.63
C ASP A 122 6.32 -28.29 -8.23
N ASP A 123 6.26 -29.25 -7.31
CA ASP A 123 7.43 -29.96 -6.74
C ASP A 123 8.41 -29.09 -5.94
N ALA A 124 8.14 -27.79 -5.76
CA ALA A 124 8.89 -26.90 -4.89
C ALA A 124 8.21 -26.77 -3.51
N GLU A 125 8.98 -27.00 -2.43
CA GLU A 125 8.51 -26.69 -1.08
C GLU A 125 8.64 -25.19 -0.81
N HIS A 126 7.54 -24.57 -0.40
CA HIS A 126 7.51 -23.20 0.05
C HIS A 126 7.21 -23.16 1.54
N GLN A 127 7.93 -22.31 2.27
CA GLN A 127 7.73 -22.11 3.70
C GLN A 127 7.35 -20.65 3.98
N VAL A 128 6.29 -20.47 4.77
CA VAL A 128 5.91 -19.17 5.34
C VAL A 128 6.12 -19.20 6.85
N ARG A 129 6.61 -18.09 7.40
CA ARG A 129 6.87 -17.93 8.84
C ARG A 129 6.44 -16.55 9.30
N THR A 130 5.66 -16.49 10.38
CA THR A 130 5.16 -15.21 10.94
C THR A 130 5.14 -15.26 12.47
N GLY A 131 4.51 -14.26 13.12
CA GLY A 131 4.41 -14.17 14.58
C GLY A 131 3.28 -15.00 15.20
N ASN A 132 2.24 -15.37 14.45
CA ASN A 132 1.09 -16.12 14.97
C ASN A 132 0.40 -16.98 13.89
N ARG A 133 -0.61 -17.76 14.28
CA ARG A 133 -1.34 -18.67 13.38
C ARG A 133 -2.13 -17.95 12.30
N HIS A 134 -2.80 -16.87 12.68
CA HIS A 134 -3.63 -16.10 11.76
C HIS A 134 -2.78 -15.49 10.63
N ASP A 135 -1.68 -14.82 10.99
CA ASP A 135 -0.74 -14.24 10.03
C ASP A 135 -0.11 -15.31 9.13
N THR A 136 0.21 -16.48 9.69
CA THR A 136 0.76 -17.60 8.91
C THR A 136 -0.26 -18.10 7.88
N GLN A 137 -1.53 -18.22 8.26
CA GLN A 137 -2.61 -18.59 7.34
C GLN A 137 -2.83 -17.51 6.27
N LEU A 138 -2.82 -16.23 6.62
CA LEU A 138 -2.93 -15.13 5.66
C LEU A 138 -1.77 -15.11 4.66
N GLN A 139 -0.54 -15.29 5.13
CA GLN A 139 0.65 -15.39 4.26
C GLN A 139 0.59 -16.63 3.35
N LEU A 140 0.08 -17.75 3.86
CA LEU A 140 -0.14 -18.94 3.04
C LEU A 140 -1.19 -18.67 1.93
N VAL A 141 -2.30 -18.01 2.26
CA VAL A 141 -3.31 -17.59 1.27
C VAL A 141 -2.68 -16.69 0.21
N GLN A 142 -1.96 -15.64 0.62
CA GLN A 142 -1.29 -14.72 -0.31
C GLN A 142 -0.31 -15.45 -1.23
N LEU A 143 0.47 -16.39 -0.68
CA LEU A 143 1.38 -17.22 -1.45
C LEU A 143 0.64 -18.07 -2.49
N VAL A 144 -0.43 -18.77 -2.09
CA VAL A 144 -1.24 -19.62 -2.99
C VAL A 144 -1.94 -18.80 -4.05
N THR A 145 -2.52 -17.64 -3.70
CA THR A 145 -3.13 -16.71 -4.65
C THR A 145 -2.12 -16.28 -5.72
N ARG A 146 -0.93 -15.85 -5.28
CA ARG A 146 0.11 -15.32 -6.15
C ARG A 146 0.73 -16.38 -7.06
N LEU A 147 0.98 -17.59 -6.55
CA LEU A 147 1.71 -18.62 -7.30
C LEU A 147 0.80 -19.55 -8.10
N VAL A 148 -0.45 -19.74 -7.66
CA VAL A 148 -1.34 -20.78 -8.23
C VAL A 148 -2.68 -20.19 -8.65
N ALA A 149 -3.47 -19.65 -7.72
CA ALA A 149 -4.87 -19.36 -7.99
C ALA A 149 -5.06 -18.30 -9.08
N ARG A 150 -4.33 -17.19 -9.00
CA ARG A 150 -4.41 -16.09 -9.97
C ARG A 150 -3.71 -16.44 -11.30
N PRO A 151 -2.45 -16.94 -11.34
CA PRO A 151 -1.80 -17.28 -12.60
C PRO A 151 -2.48 -18.40 -13.39
N ARG A 152 -3.10 -19.37 -12.70
CA ARG A 152 -3.79 -20.51 -13.35
C ARG A 152 -5.29 -20.28 -13.51
N LEU A 153 -5.83 -19.17 -12.99
CA LEU A 153 -7.26 -18.86 -12.92
C LEU A 153 -8.09 -20.04 -12.41
N ARG A 154 -7.67 -20.63 -11.29
CA ARG A 154 -8.32 -21.80 -10.68
C ARG A 154 -8.54 -21.57 -9.18
N PRO A 155 -9.70 -21.92 -8.63
CA PRO A 155 -9.86 -22.02 -7.19
C PRO A 155 -8.90 -23.07 -6.62
N VAL A 156 -8.35 -22.81 -5.44
CA VAL A 156 -7.43 -23.71 -4.77
C VAL A 156 -7.95 -24.06 -3.39
N THR A 157 -8.22 -25.33 -3.14
CA THR A 157 -8.56 -25.86 -1.82
C THR A 157 -7.27 -26.31 -1.15
N VAL A 158 -6.88 -25.63 -0.08
CA VAL A 158 -5.71 -25.99 0.73
C VAL A 158 -6.17 -26.81 1.94
N THR A 159 -5.73 -28.06 2.00
CA THR A 159 -5.93 -28.95 3.14
C THR A 159 -4.80 -28.74 4.15
N THR A 160 -5.14 -28.52 5.43
CA THR A 160 -4.13 -28.15 6.45
C THR A 160 -3.72 -29.31 7.38
N GLY A 161 -4.06 -30.56 7.02
CA GLY A 161 -3.89 -31.75 7.87
C GLY A 161 -4.83 -31.80 9.09
N SER A 162 -5.32 -30.66 9.56
CA SER A 162 -6.54 -30.55 10.36
C SER A 162 -7.78 -30.63 9.46
N ARG A 163 -8.96 -30.93 10.00
CA ARG A 163 -10.25 -30.86 9.28
C ARG A 163 -10.65 -29.41 8.93
N GLN A 164 -9.68 -28.59 8.53
CA GLN A 164 -9.88 -27.22 8.13
C GLN A 164 -9.33 -27.06 6.71
N TRP A 165 -10.22 -26.61 5.84
CA TRP A 165 -9.96 -26.31 4.45
C TRP A 165 -9.92 -24.79 4.26
N ILE A 166 -8.99 -24.33 3.44
CA ILE A 166 -8.93 -22.93 3.00
C ILE A 166 -9.19 -22.94 1.49
N VAL A 167 -10.34 -22.44 1.08
CA VAL A 167 -10.65 -22.27 -0.35
C VAL A 167 -10.19 -20.88 -0.76
N VAL A 168 -9.21 -20.82 -1.66
CA VAL A 168 -8.60 -19.60 -2.19
C VAL A 168 -9.07 -19.40 -3.61
N GLN A 169 -9.71 -18.26 -3.89
CA GLN A 169 -10.20 -17.91 -5.21
C GLN A 169 -9.14 -17.09 -5.99
N PRO A 170 -9.18 -17.12 -7.34
CA PRO A 170 -8.24 -16.35 -8.17
C PRO A 170 -8.24 -14.83 -7.92
N ASP A 171 -9.35 -14.28 -7.45
CA ASP A 171 -9.52 -12.87 -7.09
C ASP A 171 -8.94 -12.50 -5.72
N GLY A 172 -8.38 -13.48 -5.00
CA GLY A 172 -7.76 -13.29 -3.69
C GLY A 172 -8.71 -13.45 -2.51
N HIS A 173 -10.01 -13.70 -2.74
CA HIS A 173 -10.91 -14.07 -1.65
C HIS A 173 -10.53 -15.45 -1.10
N ALA A 174 -10.59 -15.60 0.22
CA ALA A 174 -10.39 -16.86 0.89
C ALA A 174 -11.52 -17.15 1.87
N THR A 175 -11.99 -18.39 1.89
CA THR A 175 -12.99 -18.87 2.84
C THR A 175 -12.44 -20.05 3.62
N TRP A 176 -12.63 -20.02 4.93
CA TRP A 176 -12.27 -21.11 5.85
C TRP A 176 -13.49 -22.00 6.05
N GLN A 177 -13.31 -23.30 5.91
CA GLN A 177 -14.36 -24.30 6.07
C GLN A 177 -13.88 -25.38 7.04
N ASP A 178 -14.77 -25.80 7.94
CA ASP A 178 -14.52 -26.88 8.91
C ASP A 178 -15.05 -28.24 8.43
N ASP A 179 -15.72 -28.27 7.27
CA ASP A 179 -16.21 -29.47 6.57
C ASP A 179 -15.60 -29.55 5.17
N GLU A 180 -15.46 -30.77 4.65
CA GLU A 180 -14.87 -31.03 3.33
C GLU A 180 -15.72 -30.37 2.23
N PRO A 181 -15.13 -29.53 1.35
CA PRO A 181 -15.88 -28.94 0.25
C PRO A 181 -16.37 -30.05 -0.69
N GLY A 182 -17.69 -30.20 -0.78
CA GLY A 182 -18.38 -31.13 -1.68
C GLY A 182 -18.32 -30.74 -3.15
#